data_AF-A0A380Z355-F1
#
_entry.id   AF-A0A380Z355-F1
#
_cell.length_a   1.000
_cell.length_b   1.000
_cell.length_c   1.000
_cell.angle_alpha   90.00
_cell.angle_beta   90.00
_cell.angle_gamma   90.00
#
_symmetry.space_group_name_H-M   'P 1'
#
loop_
_entity.id
_entity.type
_entity.pdbx_description
1 polymer ?
#
loop_
_entity_poly.entity_id
_entity_poly.type
_entity_poly.pdbx_seq_one_letter_code
_entity_poly.pdbx_strand_id
1 'polypeptide(L)'
;MNWQFPEDTPIDKVDEMVDRFIFEVIRANGLAYEGSGYLHWEGLVCLEKIGKCNESHRELVKSWLESNGLQHIEISELFDIWWEYPTK
;
A
#
# COMPACT_ATOMS: atom_id res chain seq x y z
N MET A 1 4.84 4.42 0.49
CA MET A 1 4.93 3.18 1.29
C MET A 1 5.86 2.22 0.58
N ASN A 2 6.67 1.51 1.34
CA ASN A 2 7.67 0.57 0.81
C ASN A 2 7.52 -0.78 1.52
N TRP A 3 7.80 -1.87 0.80
CA TRP A 3 7.94 -3.19 1.38
C TRP A 3 8.82 -4.06 0.50
N GLN A 4 9.23 -5.21 1.03
CA GLN A 4 10.10 -6.15 0.34
C GLN A 4 9.55 -7.57 0.45
N PHE A 5 9.69 -8.33 -0.62
CA PHE A 5 9.53 -9.78 -0.62
C PHE A 5 10.80 -10.44 -0.06
N PRO A 6 10.69 -11.64 0.54
CA PRO A 6 11.86 -12.45 0.85
C PRO A 6 12.77 -12.65 -0.38
N GLU A 7 14.07 -12.79 -0.15
CA GLU A 7 15.01 -13.18 -1.21
C GLU A 7 14.55 -14.48 -1.89
N ASP A 8 14.88 -14.60 -3.18
CA ASP A 8 14.49 -15.75 -4.03
C ASP A 8 12.97 -15.98 -4.21
N THR A 9 12.12 -15.01 -3.85
CA THR A 9 10.68 -15.12 -4.12
C THR A 9 10.44 -15.20 -5.64
N PRO A 10 9.77 -16.27 -6.14
CA PRO A 10 9.43 -16.40 -7.55
C PRO A 10 8.50 -15.28 -8.03
N ILE A 11 8.68 -14.84 -9.28
CA ILE A 11 7.90 -13.72 -9.85
C ILE A 11 6.39 -14.00 -9.88
N ASP A 12 5.96 -15.23 -10.13
CA ASP A 12 4.55 -15.63 -10.09
C ASP A 12 3.96 -15.47 -8.69
N LYS A 13 4.77 -15.62 -7.64
CA LYS A 13 4.36 -15.37 -6.25
C LYS A 13 4.35 -13.90 -5.89
N VAL A 14 5.24 -13.10 -6.47
CA VAL A 14 5.15 -11.64 -6.36
C VAL A 14 3.83 -11.16 -6.95
N ASP A 15 3.50 -11.58 -8.18
CA ASP A 15 2.27 -11.19 -8.87
C ASP A 15 1.02 -11.63 -8.08
N GLU A 16 0.96 -12.89 -7.65
CA GLU A 16 -0.16 -13.42 -6.84
C GLU A 16 -0.36 -12.64 -5.54
N MET A 17 0.73 -12.29 -4.86
CA MET A 17 0.67 -11.55 -3.60
C MET A 17 0.16 -10.12 -3.81
N VAL A 18 0.63 -9.43 -4.86
CA VAL A 18 0.20 -8.06 -5.17
C VAL A 18 -1.27 -8.05 -5.60
N ASP A 19 -1.71 -9.02 -6.40
CA ASP A 19 -3.12 -9.17 -6.76
C ASP A 19 -4.02 -9.38 -5.52
N ARG A 20 -3.59 -10.24 -4.59
CA ARG A 20 -4.28 -10.43 -3.32
C ARG A 20 -4.32 -9.17 -2.48
N PHE A 21 -3.21 -8.44 -2.36
CA PHE A 21 -3.17 -7.17 -1.66
C PHE A 21 -4.18 -6.17 -2.22
N ILE A 22 -4.22 -6.03 -3.55
CA ILE A 22 -5.15 -5.13 -4.24
C ILE A 22 -6.61 -5.56 -3.99
N PHE A 23 -6.91 -6.86 -4.06
CA PHE A 23 -8.27 -7.35 -3.90
C PHE A 23 -8.77 -7.30 -2.45
N GLU A 24 -7.97 -7.82 -1.51
CA GLU A 24 -8.35 -8.02 -0.12
C GLU A 24 -8.26 -6.73 0.72
N VAL A 25 -7.32 -5.84 0.39
CA VAL A 25 -7.08 -4.62 1.17
C VAL A 25 -7.55 -3.40 0.41
N ILE A 26 -7.04 -3.18 -0.80
CA ILE A 26 -7.22 -1.91 -1.49
C ILE A 26 -8.68 -1.74 -1.93
N ARG A 27 -9.18 -2.65 -2.77
CA ARG A 27 -10.55 -2.58 -3.31
C ARG A 27 -11.61 -2.77 -2.25
N ALA A 28 -11.41 -3.71 -1.33
CA ALA A 28 -12.38 -4.00 -0.26
C ALA A 28 -12.63 -2.81 0.67
N ASN A 29 -11.70 -1.85 0.75
CA ASN A 29 -11.77 -0.71 1.66
C ASN A 29 -11.89 0.64 0.92
N GLY A 30 -12.23 0.63 -0.38
CA GLY A 30 -12.41 1.86 -1.16
C GLY A 30 -11.12 2.69 -1.32
N LEU A 31 -9.97 2.01 -1.29
CA LEU A 31 -8.66 2.60 -1.50
C LEU A 31 -8.26 2.45 -2.97
N ALA A 32 -7.31 3.28 -3.40
CA ALA A 32 -6.57 3.14 -4.63
C ALA A 32 -5.10 2.90 -4.30
N TYR A 33 -4.43 2.10 -5.13
CA TYR A 33 -3.01 1.78 -5.01
C TYR A 33 -2.34 1.99 -6.37
N GLU A 34 -1.22 2.71 -6.35
CA GLU A 34 -0.31 2.85 -7.48
C GLU A 34 1.09 2.53 -6.98
N GLY A 35 1.75 1.56 -7.61
CA GLY A 35 3.08 1.16 -7.19
C GLY A 35 3.73 0.20 -8.17
N SER A 36 5.03 0.02 -8.01
CA SER A 36 5.84 -0.86 -8.86
C SER A 36 7.04 -1.40 -8.10
N GLY A 37 7.57 -2.51 -8.58
CA GLY A 37 8.70 -3.16 -7.97
C GLY A 37 9.02 -4.51 -8.59
N TYR A 38 10.03 -5.16 -8.02
CA TYR A 38 10.30 -6.58 -8.24
C TYR A 38 10.26 -7.30 -6.89
N LEU A 39 11.41 -7.47 -6.22
CA LEU A 39 11.43 -7.88 -4.81
C LEU A 39 11.24 -6.70 -3.87
N HIS A 40 11.62 -5.49 -4.28
CA HIS A 40 11.40 -4.27 -3.51
C HIS A 40 10.32 -3.45 -4.20
N TRP A 41 9.26 -3.13 -3.46
CA TRP A 41 8.11 -2.40 -3.96
C TRP A 41 8.02 -1.04 -3.30
N GLU A 42 7.74 -0.04 -4.13
CA GLU A 42 7.39 1.30 -3.71
C GLU A 42 6.02 1.64 -4.31
N GLY A 43 5.18 2.27 -3.51
CA GLY A 43 3.88 2.73 -3.99
C GLY A 43 3.20 3.74 -3.08
N LEU A 44 2.03 4.16 -3.52
CA LEU A 44 1.14 5.10 -2.87
C LEU A 44 -0.21 4.42 -2.65
N VAL A 45 -0.78 4.60 -1.46
CA VAL A 45 -2.18 4.26 -1.17
C VAL A 45 -2.94 5.53 -0.81
N CYS A 46 -4.08 5.74 -1.46
CA CYS A 46 -5.00 6.83 -1.18
C CYS A 46 -6.45 6.31 -1.20
N LEU A 47 -7.44 7.18 -0.94
CA LEU A 47 -8.83 6.84 -1.19
C LEU A 47 -9.12 6.87 -2.69
N GLU A 48 -9.94 5.95 -3.17
CA GLU A 48 -10.39 5.94 -4.57
C GLU A 48 -11.20 7.21 -4.91
N LYS A 49 -11.85 7.80 -3.91
CA LYS A 49 -12.62 9.05 -4.02
C LYS A 49 -11.93 10.16 -3.24
N ILE A 50 -12.29 11.41 -3.57
CA ILE A 50 -11.82 12.59 -2.83
C ILE A 50 -12.12 12.42 -1.33
N GLY A 51 -11.07 12.52 -0.52
CA GLY A 51 -11.13 12.36 0.92
C GLY A 51 -9.74 12.16 1.49
N LYS A 52 -9.68 11.88 2.80
CA LYS A 52 -8.43 11.66 3.51
C LYS A 52 -8.37 10.24 4.07
N CYS A 53 -7.27 9.53 3.82
CA CYS A 53 -6.98 8.31 4.57
C CYS A 53 -6.82 8.62 6.07
N ASN A 54 -7.00 7.63 6.93
CA ASN A 54 -6.83 7.80 8.37
C ASN A 54 -5.90 6.70 8.93
N GLU A 55 -5.65 6.74 10.23
CA GLU A 55 -4.76 5.77 10.87
C GLU A 55 -5.26 4.33 10.75
N SER A 56 -6.58 4.10 10.75
CA SER A 56 -7.11 2.74 10.55
C SER A 56 -6.79 2.16 9.17
N HIS A 57 -6.74 2.97 8.11
CA HIS A 57 -6.29 2.50 6.80
C HIS A 57 -4.80 2.13 6.81
N ARG A 58 -3.99 2.92 7.53
CA ARG A 58 -2.55 2.66 7.68
C ARG A 58 -2.30 1.38 8.44
N GLU A 59 -2.96 1.19 9.57
CA GLU A 59 -2.87 -0.03 10.37
C GLU A 59 -3.35 -1.25 9.58
N LEU A 60 -4.47 -1.15 8.87
CA LEU A 60 -4.98 -2.22 8.01
C LEU A 60 -3.94 -2.68 6.98
N VAL A 61 -3.39 -1.73 6.21
CA VAL A 61 -2.37 -2.02 5.19
C VAL A 61 -1.14 -2.64 5.85
N LYS A 62 -0.66 -2.04 6.95
CA LYS A 62 0.51 -2.54 7.67
C LYS A 62 0.33 -3.98 8.14
N SER A 63 -0.75 -4.25 8.86
CA SER A 63 -1.02 -5.56 9.44
C SER A 63 -1.22 -6.63 8.38
N TRP A 64 -1.83 -6.29 7.23
CA TRP A 64 -1.96 -7.24 6.13
C TRP A 64 -0.60 -7.60 5.53
N LEU A 65 0.27 -6.62 5.26
CA LEU A 65 1.61 -6.88 4.72
C LEU A 65 2.46 -7.72 5.68
N GLU A 66 2.44 -7.39 6.98
CA GLU A 66 3.16 -8.13 8.03
C GLU A 66 2.64 -9.58 8.14
N SER A 67 1.32 -9.77 8.12
CA SER A 67 0.70 -11.10 8.24
C SER A 67 0.93 -12.00 7.02
N ASN A 68 1.27 -11.42 5.86
CA ASN A 68 1.58 -12.15 4.63
C ASN A 68 3.09 -12.34 4.41
N GLY A 69 3.93 -12.05 5.42
CA GLY A 69 5.35 -12.37 5.39
C GLY A 69 6.24 -11.40 4.60
N LEU A 70 5.72 -10.21 4.28
CA LEU A 70 6.50 -9.15 3.66
C LEU A 70 7.41 -8.48 4.70
N GLN A 71 8.54 -7.98 4.23
CA GLN A 71 9.65 -7.50 5.04
C GLN A 71 9.90 -6.02 4.77
N HIS A 72 10.69 -5.38 5.65
CA HIS A 72 11.11 -3.98 5.50
C HIS A 72 9.92 -3.03 5.20
N ILE A 73 8.81 -3.24 5.90
CA ILE A 73 7.56 -2.50 5.67
C ILE A 73 7.68 -1.10 6.25
N GLU A 74 7.59 -0.11 5.39
CA GLU A 74 7.56 1.31 5.73
C GLU A 74 6.28 1.94 5.21
N ILE A 75 5.43 2.40 6.13
CA ILE A 75 4.22 3.15 5.78
C ILE A 75 4.37 4.54 6.38
N SER A 76 4.65 5.49 5.50
CA SER A 76 4.73 6.90 5.82
C SER A 76 3.38 7.43 6.29
N GLU A 77 3.42 8.63 6.85
CA GLU A 77 2.21 9.43 7.00
C GLU A 77 1.59 9.69 5.62
N LEU A 78 0.27 9.86 5.64
CA LEU A 78 -0.55 9.98 4.45
C LEU A 78 -0.31 11.34 3.79
N PHE A 79 0.04 11.32 2.51
CA PHE A 79 0.22 12.53 1.71
C PHE A 79 -1.00 12.73 0.81
N ASP A 80 -1.71 13.83 1.00
CA ASP A 80 -2.85 14.20 0.16
C ASP A 80 -2.32 14.76 -1.18
N ILE A 81 -2.57 14.04 -2.27
CA ILE A 81 -2.20 14.47 -3.63
C ILE A 81 -3.01 15.68 -4.14
N TRP A 82 -4.06 16.09 -3.43
CA TRP A 82 -4.99 17.17 -3.83
C TRP A 82 -5.36 18.14 -2.71
N TRP A 83 -4.46 18.43 -1.76
CA TRP A 83 -4.73 19.50 -0.78
C TRP A 83 -4.24 20.86 -1.29
N GLU A 84 -5.17 21.80 -1.47
CA GLU A 84 -4.82 23.22 -1.58
C GLU A 84 -4.04 23.62 -0.32
N TYR A 85 -2.85 24.20 -0.49
CA TYR A 85 -2.16 24.89 0.60
C TYR A 85 -3.16 25.83 1.29
N PRO A 86 -3.25 25.88 2.63
CA PRO A 86 -4.10 26.86 3.27
C PRO A 86 -3.59 28.26 2.86
N THR A 87 -4.33 28.92 1.98
CA THR A 87 -4.14 30.34 1.69
C THR A 87 -4.45 31.10 2.98
N LYS A 88 -3.41 31.73 3.53
CA LYS A 88 -3.53 32.70 4.63
C LYS A 88 -4.47 33.83 4.26
#